data_AF-A0A9N8HJH9-F1
#
_entry.id   AF-A0A9N8HJH9-F1
#
_cell.length_a   1.000
_cell.length_b   1.000
_cell.length_c   1.000
_cell.angle_alpha   90.00
_cell.angle_beta   90.00
_cell.angle_gamma   90.00
#
_symmetry.space_group_name_H-M   'P 1'
#
loop_
_entity.id
_entity.type
_entity.pdbx_description
1 polymer ?
#
loop_
_entity_poly.entity_id
_entity_poly.type
_entity_poly.pdbx_seq_one_letter_code
_entity_poly.pdbx_strand_id
1 'polypeptide(L)'
;MFRYTGTTRSVVKRAVRKFSGSPLEADSGGLATRGHHAMILALTVATPVYLVLPEESSVSRGLGVLLTGNIAAHSWIGMNYVCTDYVPKVSKALLGPSRYFNAGLAIITFVGLTKMSLSSPGGIKGAVRGLWNPPAAAPAEKK
;
A
#
# COMPACT_ATOMS: atom_id res chain seq x y z
N MET A 1 -27.97 -10.38 55.35
CA MET A 1 -28.94 -10.08 54.28
C MET A 1 -28.19 -9.45 53.10
N PHE A 2 -27.72 -10.24 52.15
CA PHE A 2 -26.96 -9.77 50.98
C PHE A 2 -27.81 -10.01 49.73
N ARG A 3 -28.23 -8.93 49.04
CA ARG A 3 -28.93 -9.01 47.76
C ARG A 3 -27.91 -9.01 46.62
N TYR A 4 -27.85 -10.11 45.88
CA TYR A 4 -27.15 -10.19 44.60
C TYR A 4 -28.02 -9.53 43.52
N THR A 5 -27.63 -8.36 43.04
CA THR A 5 -28.20 -7.76 41.82
C THR A 5 -27.57 -8.43 40.60
N GLY A 6 -28.37 -9.22 39.88
CA GLY A 6 -27.96 -9.89 38.65
C GLY A 6 -27.57 -8.90 37.55
N THR A 7 -26.34 -9.03 37.08
CA THR A 7 -25.82 -8.29 35.91
C THR A 7 -26.39 -8.91 34.64
N THR A 8 -27.39 -8.27 34.04
CA THR A 8 -27.82 -8.58 32.66
C THR A 8 -26.66 -8.27 31.71
N ARG A 9 -25.99 -9.30 31.21
CA ARG A 9 -25.06 -9.19 30.07
C ARG A 9 -25.85 -8.74 28.85
N SER A 10 -25.67 -7.49 28.45
CA SER A 10 -26.11 -7.01 27.15
C SER A 10 -25.34 -7.77 26.07
N VAL A 11 -26.01 -8.69 25.38
CA VAL A 11 -25.49 -9.28 24.15
C VAL A 11 -25.44 -8.15 23.13
N VAL A 12 -24.26 -7.54 22.97
CA VAL A 12 -23.98 -6.60 21.89
C VAL A 12 -24.18 -7.36 20.59
N LYS A 13 -25.37 -7.19 19.98
CA LYS A 13 -25.62 -7.66 18.62
C LYS A 13 -24.62 -6.96 17.73
N ARG A 14 -23.58 -7.68 17.31
CA ARG A 14 -22.62 -7.20 16.32
C ARG A 14 -23.40 -6.93 15.05
N ALA A 15 -23.71 -5.66 14.80
CA ALA A 15 -24.36 -5.25 13.56
C ALA A 15 -23.49 -5.76 12.42
N VAL A 16 -24.03 -6.69 11.64
CA VAL A 16 -23.45 -7.10 10.35
C VAL A 16 -23.54 -5.85 9.48
N ARG A 17 -22.45 -5.08 9.41
CA ARG A 17 -22.38 -3.92 8.52
C ARG A 17 -22.56 -4.48 7.11
N LYS A 18 -23.62 -4.05 6.43
CA LYS A 18 -23.81 -4.30 5.00
C LYS A 18 -22.49 -3.96 4.30
N PHE A 19 -22.08 -4.83 3.38
CA PHE A 19 -21.05 -4.51 2.39
C PHE A 19 -21.64 -3.42 1.47
N SER A 20 -21.68 -2.19 1.95
CA SER A 20 -21.88 -1.01 1.13
C SER A 20 -20.51 -0.37 1.03
N GLY A 21 -19.92 -0.34 -0.15
CA GLY A 21 -18.68 0.37 -0.33
C GLY A 21 -18.34 0.39 -1.80
N SER A 22 -18.45 1.56 -2.41
CA SER A 22 -17.82 1.80 -3.70
C SER A 22 -16.35 1.35 -3.62
N PRO A 23 -15.75 0.78 -4.68
CA PRO A 23 -14.33 0.43 -4.70
C PRO A 23 -13.39 1.59 -4.32
N LEU A 24 -13.88 2.84 -4.40
CA LEU A 24 -13.17 4.04 -3.95
C LEU A 24 -13.04 4.16 -2.42
N GLU A 25 -13.89 3.48 -1.65
CA GLU A 25 -13.83 3.42 -0.19
C GLU A 25 -12.94 2.26 0.27
N ALA A 26 -11.75 2.14 -0.33
CA ALA A 26 -10.83 1.03 -0.11
C ALA A 26 -10.27 0.96 1.34
N ASP A 27 -10.56 1.96 2.17
CA ASP A 27 -10.26 2.03 3.60
C ASP A 27 -11.42 1.53 4.50
N SER A 28 -12.57 1.23 3.90
CA SER A 28 -13.81 0.91 4.63
C SER A 28 -14.07 -0.59 4.78
N GLY A 29 -14.56 -0.97 5.96
CA GLY A 29 -14.99 -2.34 6.25
C GLY A 29 -13.87 -3.28 6.72
N GLY A 30 -14.29 -4.38 7.37
CA GLY A 30 -13.34 -5.30 8.02
C GLY A 30 -12.45 -6.07 7.05
N LEU A 31 -12.90 -6.30 5.81
CA LEU A 31 -12.08 -6.96 4.79
C LEU A 31 -10.96 -6.06 4.28
N ALA A 32 -11.24 -4.78 4.03
CA ALA A 32 -10.25 -3.80 3.63
C ALA A 32 -9.14 -3.66 4.68
N THR A 33 -9.50 -3.49 5.96
CA THR A 33 -8.52 -3.39 7.04
C THR A 33 -7.68 -4.67 7.19
N ARG A 34 -8.30 -5.85 7.10
CA ARG A 34 -7.55 -7.13 7.14
C ARG A 34 -6.60 -7.27 5.95
N GLY A 35 -7.05 -6.89 4.76
CA GLY A 35 -6.22 -6.85 3.55
C GLY A 35 -5.04 -5.90 3.71
N HIS A 36 -5.28 -4.70 4.25
CA HIS A 36 -4.23 -3.72 4.52
C HIS A 36 -3.16 -4.25 5.47
N HIS A 37 -3.55 -4.91 6.57
CA HIS A 37 -2.59 -5.54 7.48
C HIS A 37 -1.83 -6.70 6.85
N ALA A 38 -2.50 -7.52 6.03
CA ALA A 38 -1.84 -8.59 5.28
C ALA A 38 -0.80 -8.03 4.29
N MET A 39 -1.11 -6.91 3.63
CA MET A 39 -0.19 -6.20 2.74
C MET A 39 1.05 -5.68 3.49
N ILE A 40 0.88 -5.11 4.69
CA ILE A 40 2.00 -4.72 5.55
C ILE A 40 2.89 -5.92 5.85
N LEU A 41 2.31 -7.01 6.35
CA LEU A 41 3.07 -8.22 6.67
C LEU A 41 3.82 -8.75 5.44
N ALA A 42 3.14 -8.77 4.29
CA ALA A 42 3.74 -9.18 3.03
C ALA A 42 4.90 -8.26 2.63
N LEU A 43 4.80 -6.93 2.79
CA LEU A 43 5.91 -6.01 2.54
C LEU A 43 7.07 -6.25 3.50
N THR A 44 6.79 -6.42 4.80
CA THR A 44 7.81 -6.67 5.83
C THR A 44 8.64 -7.92 5.52
N VAL A 45 8.01 -8.99 5.05
CA VAL A 45 8.69 -10.25 4.71
C VAL A 45 9.29 -10.21 3.30
N ALA A 46 8.54 -9.74 2.31
CA ALA A 46 8.99 -9.78 0.91
C ALA A 46 10.15 -8.83 0.63
N THR A 47 10.25 -7.70 1.33
CA THR A 47 11.33 -6.72 1.10
C THR A 47 12.72 -7.30 1.35
N PRO A 48 13.06 -7.86 2.53
CA PRO A 48 14.38 -8.44 2.75
C PRO A 48 14.64 -9.64 1.83
N VAL A 49 13.62 -10.47 1.57
CA VAL A 49 13.72 -11.60 0.61
C VAL A 49 14.08 -11.10 -0.79
N TYR A 50 13.43 -10.04 -1.27
CA TYR A 50 13.68 -9.47 -2.59
C TYR A 50 15.10 -8.90 -2.73
N LEU A 51 15.63 -8.29 -1.66
CA LEU A 51 16.97 -7.71 -1.64
C LEU A 51 18.10 -8.75 -1.72
N VAL A 52 17.89 -9.95 -1.19
CA VAL A 52 18.92 -11.02 -1.21
C VAL A 52 18.90 -11.88 -2.47
N LEU A 53 17.83 -11.80 -3.27
CA LEU A 53 17.75 -12.56 -4.52
C LEU A 53 18.78 -12.06 -5.56
N PRO A 54 19.22 -12.92 -6.50
CA PRO A 54 20.01 -12.49 -7.65
C PRO A 54 19.28 -11.43 -8.48
N GLU A 55 20.00 -10.51 -9.11
CA GLU A 55 19.38 -9.37 -9.83
C GLU A 55 18.67 -9.81 -11.12
N GLU A 56 19.29 -10.70 -11.91
CA GLU A 56 18.84 -11.06 -13.26
C GLU A 56 18.01 -12.34 -13.36
N SER A 57 17.45 -12.82 -12.24
CA SER A 57 16.60 -14.02 -12.24
C SER A 57 15.15 -13.71 -12.64
N SER A 58 14.45 -14.64 -13.29
CA SER A 58 13.00 -14.49 -13.54
C SER A 58 12.20 -14.41 -12.22
N VAL A 59 12.71 -15.03 -11.15
CA VAL A 59 12.12 -14.99 -9.81
C VAL A 59 12.22 -13.60 -9.20
N SER A 60 13.38 -12.92 -9.31
CA SER A 60 13.52 -11.55 -8.83
C SER A 60 12.63 -10.58 -9.60
N ARG A 61 12.50 -10.72 -10.92
CA ARG A 61 11.56 -9.90 -11.71
C ARG A 61 10.11 -10.13 -11.31
N GLY A 62 9.69 -11.40 -11.17
CA GLY A 62 8.34 -11.75 -10.72
C GLY A 62 8.04 -11.20 -9.32
N LEU A 63 8.96 -11.40 -8.37
CA LEU A 63 8.81 -10.86 -7.02
C LEU A 63 8.85 -9.32 -7.00
N GLY A 64 9.61 -8.69 -7.88
CA GLY A 64 9.63 -7.23 -8.04
C GLY A 64 8.28 -6.66 -8.50
N VAL A 65 7.59 -7.33 -9.42
CA VAL A 65 6.23 -6.95 -9.84
C VAL A 65 5.23 -7.17 -8.70
N LEU A 66 5.32 -8.27 -7.96
CA LEU A 66 4.46 -8.51 -6.80
C LEU A 66 4.68 -7.47 -5.70
N LEU A 67 5.95 -7.14 -5.40
CA LEU A 67 6.32 -6.13 -4.43
C LEU A 67 5.80 -4.75 -4.85
N THR A 68 5.93 -4.42 -6.13
CA THR A 68 5.34 -3.21 -6.73
C THR A 68 3.84 -3.12 -6.51
N GLY A 69 3.11 -4.20 -6.85
CA GLY A 69 1.66 -4.25 -6.67
C GLY A 69 1.26 -4.05 -5.22
N ASN A 70 1.98 -4.70 -4.30
CA ASN A 70 1.74 -4.58 -2.87
C ASN A 70 2.04 -3.14 -2.37
N ILE A 71 3.16 -2.54 -2.77
CA ILE A 71 3.50 -1.14 -2.44
C ILE A 71 2.40 -0.19 -2.91
N ALA A 72 1.98 -0.28 -4.17
CA ALA A 72 0.94 0.59 -4.72
C ALA A 72 -0.41 0.40 -4.02
N ALA A 73 -0.83 -0.84 -3.78
CA ALA A 73 -2.09 -1.14 -3.11
C ALA A 73 -2.10 -0.73 -1.63
N HIS A 74 -1.01 -1.00 -0.90
CA HIS A 74 -0.83 -0.56 0.48
C HIS A 74 -0.89 0.97 0.58
N SER A 75 -0.19 1.67 -0.32
CA SER A 75 -0.12 3.14 -0.35
C SER A 75 -1.47 3.76 -0.69
N TRP A 76 -2.21 3.17 -1.64
CA TRP A 76 -3.56 3.61 -2.00
C TRP A 76 -4.53 3.57 -0.82
N ILE A 77 -4.59 2.42 -0.12
CA ILE A 77 -5.46 2.27 1.05
C ILE A 77 -5.00 3.17 2.21
N GLY A 78 -3.69 3.25 2.46
CA GLY A 78 -3.12 4.12 3.49
C GLY A 78 -3.48 5.60 3.26
N MET A 79 -3.38 6.05 2.01
CA MET A 79 -3.75 7.42 1.66
C MET A 79 -5.27 7.65 1.72
N ASN A 80 -6.10 6.63 1.46
CA ASN A 80 -7.53 6.74 1.69
C ASN A 80 -7.88 6.96 3.18
N TYR A 81 -7.17 6.32 4.12
CA TYR A 81 -7.31 6.63 5.55
C TYR A 81 -6.99 8.11 5.84
N VAL A 82 -5.89 8.63 5.28
CA VAL A 82 -5.55 10.06 5.40
C VAL A 82 -6.64 10.96 4.80
N CYS A 83 -7.16 10.62 3.63
CA CYS A 83 -8.26 11.38 3.03
C CYS A 83 -9.48 11.39 3.95
N THR A 84 -9.88 10.24 4.50
CA THR A 84 -11.02 10.12 5.40
C THR A 84 -10.83 10.92 6.69
N ASP A 85 -9.61 10.92 7.25
CA ASP A 85 -9.32 11.58 8.52
C ASP A 85 -9.17 13.09 8.42
N TYR A 86 -8.72 13.62 7.28
CA TYR A 86 -8.34 15.03 7.15
C TYR A 86 -9.14 15.84 6.13
N VAL A 87 -9.61 15.26 5.03
CA VAL A 87 -10.33 16.02 4.00
C VAL A 87 -11.66 16.58 4.51
N PRO A 88 -12.50 15.83 5.25
CA PRO A 88 -13.77 16.36 5.77
C PRO A 88 -13.62 17.53 6.74
N LYS A 89 -12.45 17.69 7.37
CA LYS A 89 -12.13 18.81 8.26
C LYS A 89 -11.95 20.12 7.49
N VAL A 90 -11.56 20.04 6.21
CA VAL A 90 -11.45 21.18 5.29
C VAL A 90 -12.76 21.36 4.54
N SER A 91 -13.24 20.31 3.88
CA SER A 91 -14.52 20.31 3.16
C SER A 91 -14.99 18.88 2.90
N LYS A 92 -16.23 18.58 3.30
CA LYS A 92 -16.87 17.28 3.05
C LYS A 92 -17.07 16.98 1.56
N ALA A 93 -17.27 18.02 0.75
CA ALA A 93 -17.48 17.88 -0.69
C ALA A 93 -16.21 17.38 -1.43
N LEU A 94 -15.02 17.56 -0.83
CA LEU A 94 -13.75 17.18 -1.45
C LEU A 94 -13.39 15.71 -1.25
N LEU A 95 -14.05 14.99 -0.34
CA LEU A 95 -13.67 13.60 -0.02
C LEU A 95 -13.72 12.68 -1.24
N GLY A 96 -14.78 12.77 -2.04
CA GLY A 96 -14.93 12.00 -3.27
C GLY A 96 -13.81 12.30 -4.29
N PRO A 97 -13.65 13.57 -4.71
CA PRO A 97 -12.55 13.99 -5.60
C PRO A 97 -11.16 13.58 -5.11
N SER A 98 -10.87 13.70 -3.80
CA SER A 98 -9.57 13.28 -3.24
C SER A 98 -9.34 11.79 -3.39
N ARG A 99 -10.36 10.95 -3.16
CA ARG A 99 -10.26 9.49 -3.37
C ARG A 99 -10.08 9.12 -4.84
N TYR A 100 -10.73 9.82 -5.77
CA TYR A 100 -10.52 9.63 -7.20
C TYR A 100 -9.09 9.99 -7.62
N PHE A 101 -8.59 11.13 -7.16
CA PHE A 101 -7.21 11.54 -7.43
C PHE A 101 -6.21 10.52 -6.87
N ASN A 102 -6.40 10.09 -5.63
CA ASN A 102 -5.55 9.08 -5.00
C ASN A 102 -5.57 7.73 -5.77
N ALA A 103 -6.75 7.28 -6.21
CA ALA A 103 -6.86 6.08 -7.04
C ALA A 103 -6.12 6.22 -8.38
N GLY A 104 -6.26 7.38 -9.04
CA GLY A 104 -5.52 7.69 -10.27
C GLY A 104 -4.01 7.68 -10.06
N LEU A 105 -3.54 8.30 -8.97
CA LEU A 105 -2.13 8.32 -8.60
C LEU A 105 -1.60 6.91 -8.34
N ALA A 106 -2.35 6.08 -7.62
CA ALA A 106 -1.99 4.69 -7.35
C ALA A 106 -1.81 3.87 -8.64
N ILE A 107 -2.69 4.06 -9.63
CA ILE A 107 -2.58 3.39 -10.94
C ILE A 107 -1.32 3.84 -11.67
N ILE A 108 -1.05 5.15 -11.73
CA ILE A 108 0.17 5.68 -12.37
C ILE A 108 1.42 5.12 -11.69
N THR A 109 1.46 5.13 -10.35
CA THR A 109 2.56 4.56 -9.57
C THR A 109 2.73 3.07 -9.87
N PHE A 110 1.65 2.29 -9.88
CA PHE A 110 1.70 0.87 -10.19
C PHE A 110 2.28 0.59 -11.57
N VAL A 111 1.82 1.32 -12.60
CA VAL A 111 2.33 1.17 -13.97
C VAL A 111 3.80 1.56 -14.07
N GLY A 112 4.19 2.69 -13.47
CA GLY A 112 5.58 3.18 -13.49
C GLY A 112 6.54 2.20 -12.82
N LEU A 113 6.20 1.72 -11.62
CA LEU A 113 7.01 0.76 -10.88
C LEU A 113 7.02 -0.63 -11.54
N THR A 114 5.92 -1.05 -12.18
CA THR A 114 5.85 -2.33 -12.89
C THR A 114 6.75 -2.28 -14.12
N LYS A 115 6.70 -1.19 -14.89
CA LYS A 115 7.61 -0.95 -16.01
C LYS A 115 9.07 -1.00 -15.55
N MET A 116 9.39 -0.35 -14.42
CA MET A 116 10.74 -0.40 -13.85
C MET A 116 11.14 -1.82 -13.45
N SER A 117 10.24 -2.58 -12.82
CA SER A 117 10.50 -3.97 -12.42
C SER A 117 10.75 -4.93 -13.59
N LEU A 118 10.15 -4.66 -14.75
CA LEU A 118 10.24 -5.50 -15.94
C LEU A 118 11.36 -5.10 -16.91
N SER A 119 11.61 -3.80 -17.05
CA SER A 119 12.46 -3.27 -18.13
C SER A 119 13.80 -2.71 -17.66
N SER A 120 13.97 -2.39 -16.38
CA SER A 120 15.22 -1.82 -15.87
C SER A 120 16.20 -2.89 -15.39
N PRO A 121 17.52 -2.75 -15.64
CA PRO A 121 18.55 -3.61 -15.05
C PRO A 121 18.44 -3.64 -13.52
N GLY A 122 18.37 -4.84 -12.93
CA GLY A 122 18.13 -5.02 -11.49
C GLY A 122 16.76 -4.54 -10.96
N GLY A 123 15.85 -4.04 -11.80
CA GLY A 123 14.52 -3.58 -11.40
C GLY A 123 14.52 -2.51 -10.31
N ILE A 124 13.55 -2.58 -9.37
CA ILE A 124 13.44 -1.62 -8.26
C ILE A 124 14.68 -1.66 -7.36
N LYS A 125 15.20 -2.84 -7.02
CA LYS A 125 16.42 -2.91 -6.18
C LYS A 125 17.64 -2.34 -6.89
N GLY A 126 17.74 -2.49 -8.21
CA GLY A 126 18.80 -1.88 -9.01
C GLY A 126 18.75 -0.36 -8.93
N ALA A 127 17.56 0.22 -9.03
CA ALA A 127 17.36 1.67 -8.84
C ALA A 127 17.74 2.13 -7.42
N VAL A 128 17.31 1.41 -6.39
CA VAL A 128 17.68 1.71 -4.99
C VAL A 128 19.19 1.62 -4.80
N ARG A 129 19.83 0.57 -5.33
CA ARG A 129 21.28 0.36 -5.23
C ARG A 129 22.06 1.42 -5.99
N GLY A 130 21.62 1.81 -7.19
CA GLY A 130 22.25 2.86 -7.98
C GLY A 130 22.13 4.24 -7.34
N LEU A 131 21.02 4.49 -6.62
CA LEU A 131 20.87 5.71 -5.82
C LEU A 131 21.77 5.68 -4.57
N TRP A 132 21.90 4.52 -3.92
CA TRP A 132 22.68 4.37 -2.69
C TRP A 132 24.20 4.37 -2.94
N ASN A 133 24.64 3.79 -4.05
CA ASN A 133 26.03 3.68 -4.47
C ASN A 133 26.16 4.21 -5.91
N PRO A 134 26.12 5.54 -6.10
CA PRO A 134 26.25 6.12 -7.43
C PRO A 134 27.58 5.70 -8.06
N PRO A 135 27.62 5.40 -9.38
CA PRO A 135 28.87 5.12 -10.06
C PRO A 135 29.79 6.35 -9.93
N ALA A 136 31.10 6.10 -9.79
CA ALA A 136 32.09 7.18 -9.75
C ALA A 136 31.87 8.10 -10.97
N ALA A 137 31.78 9.41 -10.72
CA ALA A 137 31.49 10.39 -11.75
C ALA A 137 32.36 10.13 -12.98
N ALA A 138 31.72 9.88 -14.13
CA ALA A 138 32.45 9.77 -15.38
C ALA A 138 33.28 11.05 -15.56
N PRO A 139 34.56 10.96 -15.99
CA PRO A 139 35.37 12.14 -16.21
C PRO A 139 34.62 13.06 -17.17
N ALA A 140 34.46 14.32 -16.78
CA ALA A 140 33.74 15.32 -17.55
C ALA A 140 34.26 15.31 -19.00
N GLU A 141 33.38 14.94 -19.93
CA GLU A 141 33.66 15.01 -21.35
C GLU A 141 33.90 16.49 -21.68
N LYS A 142 35.17 16.86 -21.86
CA LYS A 142 35.55 18.18 -22.37
C LYS A 142 35.06 18.26 -23.80
N LYS A 143 33.96 18.98 -24.01
CA LYS A 143 33.60 19.52 -25.33
C LYS A 143 34.57 20.59 -25.75
#